data_AF-A0A1I5A479-F1
#
_entry.id   AF-A0A1I5A479-F1
#
_cell.length_a   1.000
_cell.length_b   1.000
_cell.length_c   1.000
_cell.angle_alpha   90.00
_cell.angle_beta   90.00
_cell.angle_gamma   90.00
#
_symmetry.space_group_name_H-M   'P 1'
#
loop_
_entity.id
_entity.type
_entity.pdbx_description
1 polymer ?
#
loop_
_entity_poly.entity_id
_entity_poly.type
_entity_poly.pdbx_seq_one_letter_code
_entity_poly.pdbx_strand_id
1 'polypeptide(L)'
;MNEYLEKFKAGTKYVRIVSPVTREHLTMSNEITEEYLDLHCVKFVPASGAATRMFEDLYRYLDEGKETEAISEFFGHLEEFPFYEDLKGVLQEKNLQKEKEEDRKRIIRHLLFEMKYGEYPKAFIKTNRYENFSSTPIEEHLYEGEKYLNPENLKLHFTISPNHEGLFLAFREEVAKSGMSVELTYSFQKPSTDTVAVDMENKPFLLENGEHLYRPGGHGALIENLNDLEADVIFIKNIDNVCHRAFLEDTVLSKKKLASIGYAMKKRIDEYLVKLLEDEADLQEVGAFLLNELHISYKGELTKEKIVELLHRPLRVCGVVKNQGEPGGGPFVLDQGDYSDLQICEKSEVDFSKEDQRKLFETSEFFNPVDLVCFVRDYKGEKFDLLQFVNEDRYFIANKSYQGKPIKALEHPGLWNGAMDRWNTVFVEVPLSTFNPVKKVNDLLSPSHRGEL
;
A
#
# COMPACT_ATOMS: atom_id res chain seq x y z
N MET A 1 12.67 21.92 8.62
CA MET A 1 11.77 23.08 8.41
C MET A 1 12.18 23.92 7.20
N ASN A 2 13.37 24.56 7.17
CA ASN A 2 13.77 25.41 6.04
C ASN A 2 13.70 24.69 4.68
N GLU A 3 14.16 23.44 4.62
CA GLU A 3 14.07 22.62 3.40
C GLU A 3 12.62 22.43 2.92
N TYR A 4 11.68 22.13 3.83
CA TYR A 4 10.27 22.01 3.49
C TYR A 4 9.69 23.33 2.97
N LEU A 5 10.09 24.46 3.53
CA LEU A 5 9.64 25.78 3.04
C LEU A 5 10.15 26.06 1.62
N GLU A 6 11.37 25.64 1.28
CA GLU A 6 11.87 25.72 -0.09
C GLU A 6 11.08 24.80 -1.03
N LYS A 7 10.74 23.57 -0.60
CA LYS A 7 9.86 22.66 -1.35
C LYS A 7 8.47 23.29 -1.61
N PHE A 8 7.88 23.95 -0.62
CA PHE A 8 6.61 24.68 -0.78
C PHE A 8 6.69 25.85 -1.76
N LYS A 9 7.81 26.59 -1.79
CA LYS A 9 8.04 27.67 -2.75
C LYS A 9 8.25 27.14 -4.17
N ALA A 10 8.97 26.02 -4.30
CA ALA A 10 9.20 25.36 -5.58
C ALA A 10 7.93 24.74 -6.17
N GLY A 11 6.96 24.38 -5.32
CA GLY A 11 5.74 23.69 -5.73
C GLY A 11 5.93 22.19 -5.88
N THR A 12 4.89 21.48 -6.32
CA THR A 12 4.98 20.06 -6.67
C THR A 12 5.85 19.90 -7.92
N LYS A 13 6.86 19.03 -7.86
CA LYS A 13 7.61 18.61 -9.05
C LYS A 13 6.86 17.46 -9.71
N TYR A 14 6.57 17.62 -11.00
CA TYR A 14 5.84 16.61 -11.76
C TYR A 14 6.81 15.66 -12.46
N VAL A 15 6.46 14.37 -12.46
CA VAL A 15 7.19 13.38 -13.26
C VAL A 15 6.86 13.54 -14.74
N ARG A 16 7.70 12.96 -15.59
CA ARG A 16 7.48 12.92 -17.04
C ARG A 16 7.23 11.48 -17.48
N ILE A 17 6.00 11.20 -17.86
CA ILE A 17 5.60 9.93 -18.46
C ILE A 17 6.10 9.89 -19.90
N VAL A 18 6.82 8.83 -20.24
CA VAL A 18 7.25 8.50 -21.60
C VAL A 18 6.17 7.68 -22.30
N SER A 19 5.66 6.64 -21.63
CA SER A 19 4.59 5.78 -22.11
C SER A 19 3.84 5.11 -20.96
N PRO A 20 2.55 4.73 -21.15
CA PRO A 20 1.90 3.78 -20.27
C PRO A 20 2.57 2.41 -20.36
N VAL A 21 2.52 1.64 -19.28
CA VAL A 21 2.84 0.21 -19.34
C VAL A 21 1.75 -0.53 -20.09
N THR A 22 2.18 -1.32 -21.06
CA THR A 22 1.37 -2.24 -21.85
C THR A 22 1.81 -3.67 -21.58
N ARG A 23 1.12 -4.65 -22.17
CA ARG A 23 1.50 -6.08 -22.04
C ARG A 23 2.93 -6.41 -22.42
N GLU A 24 3.55 -5.63 -23.32
CA GLU A 24 4.94 -5.83 -23.75
C GLU A 24 5.96 -5.53 -22.63
N HIS A 25 5.56 -4.78 -21.62
CA HIS A 25 6.39 -4.43 -20.47
C HIS A 25 6.18 -5.38 -19.27
N LEU A 26 5.27 -6.36 -19.40
CA LEU A 26 4.96 -7.28 -18.31
C LEU A 26 5.84 -8.52 -18.40
N THR A 27 6.39 -8.90 -17.25
CA THR A 27 7.10 -10.18 -17.14
C THR A 27 6.08 -11.32 -17.05
N MET A 28 6.18 -12.23 -18.01
CA MET A 28 5.32 -13.41 -18.12
C MET A 28 6.10 -14.65 -17.70
N SER A 29 5.74 -15.23 -16.55
CA SER A 29 6.19 -16.55 -16.13
C SER A 29 5.05 -17.30 -15.45
N ASN A 30 4.91 -18.59 -15.74
CA ASN A 30 3.99 -19.48 -15.03
C ASN A 30 4.72 -20.38 -14.02
N GLU A 31 6.04 -20.23 -13.91
CA GLU A 31 6.84 -21.02 -12.98
C GLU A 31 6.64 -20.49 -11.56
N ILE A 32 6.27 -21.39 -10.68
CA ILE A 32 6.18 -21.15 -9.24
C ILE A 32 7.20 -22.04 -8.58
N THR A 33 8.14 -21.42 -7.87
CA THR A 33 9.14 -22.07 -7.03
C THR A 33 8.84 -21.75 -5.56
N GLU A 34 9.34 -22.57 -4.66
CA GLU A 34 9.33 -22.31 -3.22
C GLU A 34 10.73 -21.98 -2.68
N GLU A 35 11.75 -21.88 -3.54
CA GLU A 35 13.14 -21.56 -3.14
C GLU A 35 13.26 -20.20 -2.43
N TYR A 36 12.37 -19.24 -2.70
CA TYR A 36 12.36 -17.98 -1.96
C TYR A 36 12.04 -18.17 -0.46
N LEU A 37 11.42 -19.30 -0.06
CA LEU A 37 11.11 -19.60 1.34
C LEU A 37 12.34 -19.97 2.16
N ASP A 38 13.46 -20.31 1.51
CA ASP A 38 14.76 -20.50 2.17
C ASP A 38 15.37 -19.16 2.61
N LEU A 39 14.87 -18.05 2.07
CA LEU A 39 15.24 -16.70 2.46
C LEU A 39 14.41 -16.19 3.65
N HIS A 40 14.93 -15.19 4.35
CA HIS A 40 14.21 -14.51 5.42
C HIS A 40 13.08 -13.64 4.87
N CYS A 41 11.88 -14.23 4.77
CA CYS A 41 10.68 -13.57 4.25
C CYS A 41 9.86 -12.91 5.37
N VAL A 42 9.44 -11.65 5.15
CA VAL A 42 8.54 -10.91 6.06
C VAL A 42 7.37 -10.35 5.27
N LYS A 43 6.14 -10.48 5.80
CA LYS A 43 4.98 -9.75 5.27
C LYS A 43 4.80 -8.43 6.03
N PHE A 44 4.99 -7.33 5.31
CA PHE A 44 4.82 -5.97 5.80
C PHE A 44 3.43 -5.43 5.43
N VAL A 45 2.63 -5.09 6.44
CA VAL A 45 1.24 -4.65 6.27
C VAL A 45 1.08 -3.22 6.81
N PRO A 46 0.96 -2.21 5.94
CA PRO A 46 0.61 -0.86 6.36
C PRO A 46 -0.80 -0.82 6.98
N ALA A 47 -0.89 -0.55 8.29
CA ALA A 47 -2.13 -0.69 9.07
C ALA A 47 -2.45 0.52 9.98
N SER A 48 -1.74 1.64 9.82
CA SER A 48 -1.85 2.81 10.71
C SER A 48 -3.08 3.68 10.46
N GLY A 49 -3.81 3.44 9.36
CA GLY A 49 -4.98 4.22 8.97
C GLY A 49 -6.21 3.98 9.86
N ALA A 50 -6.80 5.06 10.36
CA ALA A 50 -8.09 5.02 11.04
C ALA A 50 -9.24 4.70 10.07
N ALA A 51 -10.27 4.03 10.56
CA ALA A 51 -11.45 3.70 9.76
C ALA A 51 -12.47 4.84 9.65
N THR A 52 -12.22 6.02 10.22
CA THR A 52 -13.19 7.12 10.26
C THR A 52 -13.78 7.47 8.89
N ARG A 53 -12.97 7.46 7.82
CA ARG A 53 -13.45 7.69 6.44
C ARG A 53 -14.37 6.59 5.91
N MET A 54 -14.19 5.35 6.37
CA MET A 54 -15.05 4.22 6.00
C MET A 54 -16.49 4.45 6.44
N PHE A 55 -16.71 5.15 7.55
CA PHE A 55 -18.02 5.44 8.12
C PHE A 55 -18.49 6.88 7.88
N GLU A 56 -17.89 7.62 6.95
CA GLU A 56 -18.20 9.05 6.72
C GLU A 56 -19.68 9.30 6.45
N ASP A 57 -20.33 8.45 5.65
CA ASP A 57 -21.76 8.59 5.35
C ASP A 57 -22.63 8.39 6.61
N LEU A 58 -22.23 7.49 7.52
CA LEU A 58 -22.93 7.26 8.78
C LEU A 58 -22.81 8.47 9.73
N TYR A 59 -21.62 9.07 9.83
CA TYR A 59 -21.42 10.31 10.59
C TYR A 59 -22.26 11.45 10.02
N ARG A 60 -22.25 11.64 8.69
CA ARG A 60 -23.06 12.67 8.03
C ARG A 60 -24.54 12.48 8.30
N TYR A 61 -25.03 11.24 8.33
CA TYR A 61 -26.42 10.95 8.69
C TYR A 61 -26.75 11.30 10.15
N LEU A 62 -25.84 11.07 11.10
CA LEU A 62 -26.04 11.47 12.49
C LEU A 62 -26.19 12.99 12.64
N ASP A 63 -25.41 13.76 11.89
CA ASP A 63 -25.37 15.22 11.97
C ASP A 63 -26.53 15.88 11.22
N GLU A 64 -26.79 15.45 9.98
CA GLU A 64 -27.75 16.10 9.09
C GLU A 64 -29.14 15.45 9.10
N GLY A 65 -29.24 14.18 9.52
CA GLY A 65 -30.47 13.38 9.41
C GLY A 65 -30.92 13.11 7.97
N LYS A 66 -30.07 13.39 6.98
CA LYS A 66 -30.41 13.27 5.56
C LYS A 66 -30.22 11.84 5.09
N GLU A 67 -31.32 11.19 4.70
CA GLU A 67 -31.29 9.89 4.05
C GLU A 67 -30.61 10.00 2.67
N THR A 68 -29.55 9.23 2.46
CA THR A 68 -28.86 9.07 1.17
C THR A 68 -28.96 7.63 0.70
N GLU A 69 -28.64 7.37 -0.57
CA GLU A 69 -28.59 6.01 -1.12
C GLU A 69 -27.70 5.09 -0.28
N ALA A 70 -26.53 5.58 0.14
CA ALA A 70 -25.61 4.83 1.00
C ALA A 70 -26.25 4.43 2.36
N ILE A 71 -27.05 5.31 2.97
CA ILE A 71 -27.76 5.01 4.23
C ILE A 71 -28.90 4.02 4.01
N SER A 72 -29.66 4.20 2.94
CA SER A 72 -30.73 3.27 2.56
C SER A 72 -30.19 1.87 2.28
N GLU A 73 -29.06 1.76 1.57
CA GLU A 73 -28.35 0.50 1.34
C GLU A 73 -27.86 -0.12 2.65
N PHE A 74 -27.19 0.66 3.51
CA PHE A 74 -26.69 0.20 4.80
C PHE A 74 -27.79 -0.42 5.68
N PHE A 75 -28.94 0.25 5.82
CA PHE A 75 -30.05 -0.30 6.62
C PHE A 75 -30.85 -1.38 5.88
N GLY A 76 -30.90 -1.32 4.55
CA GLY A 76 -31.53 -2.35 3.72
C GLY A 76 -30.86 -3.71 3.91
N HIS A 77 -29.52 -3.71 4.02
CA HIS A 77 -28.68 -4.90 4.13
C HIS A 77 -28.01 -5.05 5.50
N LEU A 78 -28.58 -4.47 6.56
CA LEU A 78 -27.96 -4.44 7.89
C LEU A 78 -27.57 -5.85 8.39
N GLU A 79 -28.41 -6.84 8.10
CA GLU A 79 -28.25 -8.25 8.48
C GLU A 79 -27.12 -8.97 7.73
N GLU A 80 -26.64 -8.39 6.63
CA GLU A 80 -25.64 -8.99 5.74
C GLU A 80 -24.21 -8.60 6.14
N PHE A 81 -24.04 -7.54 6.95
CA PHE A 81 -22.73 -7.09 7.39
C PHE A 81 -22.00 -8.09 8.31
N PRO A 82 -20.66 -8.19 8.24
CA PRO A 82 -19.85 -9.06 9.10
C PRO A 82 -19.98 -8.78 10.60
N PHE A 83 -20.29 -7.53 10.98
CA PHE A 83 -20.46 -7.13 12.37
C PHE A 83 -21.90 -7.30 12.88
N TYR A 84 -22.82 -7.79 12.07
CA TYR A 84 -24.25 -7.84 12.43
C TYR A 84 -24.52 -8.72 13.64
N GLU A 85 -23.85 -9.87 13.79
CA GLU A 85 -24.09 -10.74 14.94
C GLU A 85 -23.72 -10.07 16.28
N ASP A 86 -22.73 -9.17 16.30
CA ASP A 86 -22.40 -8.36 17.48
C ASP A 86 -23.47 -7.30 17.75
N LEU A 87 -24.03 -6.72 16.68
CA LEU A 87 -25.06 -5.68 16.76
C LEU A 87 -26.44 -6.24 17.13
N LYS A 88 -26.76 -7.45 16.67
CA LYS A 88 -28.06 -8.11 16.79
C LYS A 88 -28.53 -8.25 18.23
N GLY A 89 -27.61 -8.61 19.15
CA GLY A 89 -27.93 -8.70 20.58
C GLY A 89 -28.45 -7.37 21.13
N VAL A 90 -27.83 -6.26 20.71
CA VAL A 90 -28.21 -4.91 21.14
C VAL A 90 -29.52 -4.44 20.51
N LEU A 91 -29.76 -4.77 19.24
CA LEU A 91 -31.04 -4.49 18.59
C LEU A 91 -32.19 -5.16 19.34
N GLN A 92 -32.00 -6.40 19.78
CA GLN A 92 -32.99 -7.17 20.54
C GLN A 92 -33.16 -6.62 21.97
N GLU A 93 -32.07 -6.40 22.69
CA GLU A 93 -32.10 -5.90 24.08
C GLU A 93 -32.76 -4.52 24.18
N LYS A 94 -32.39 -3.60 23.27
CA LYS A 94 -32.90 -2.22 23.25
C LYS A 94 -34.18 -2.06 22.42
N ASN A 95 -34.72 -3.15 21.84
CA ASN A 95 -35.89 -3.17 20.95
C ASN A 95 -35.82 -2.10 19.83
N LEU A 96 -34.64 -1.97 19.22
CA LEU A 96 -34.38 -1.00 18.14
C LEU A 96 -34.86 -1.56 16.81
N GLN A 97 -35.58 -0.76 16.04
CA GLN A 97 -36.12 -1.16 14.73
C GLN A 97 -35.48 -0.34 13.61
N LYS A 98 -34.77 -0.99 12.69
CA LYS A 98 -34.04 -0.32 11.59
C LYS A 98 -34.98 0.46 10.64
N GLU A 99 -36.28 0.21 10.69
CA GLU A 99 -37.31 0.92 9.93
C GLU A 99 -37.66 2.30 10.53
N LYS A 100 -37.31 2.56 11.80
CA LYS A 100 -37.59 3.82 12.49
C LYS A 100 -36.37 4.74 12.47
N GLU A 101 -36.53 5.98 11.99
CA GLU A 101 -35.43 6.96 11.89
C GLU A 101 -34.72 7.22 13.23
N GLU A 102 -35.47 7.36 14.32
CA GLU A 102 -34.89 7.56 15.66
C GLU A 102 -34.02 6.36 16.09
N ASP A 103 -34.46 5.14 15.77
CA ASP A 103 -33.71 3.93 16.07
C ASP A 103 -32.49 3.80 15.15
N ARG A 104 -32.57 4.19 13.87
CA ARG A 104 -31.41 4.25 12.95
C ARG A 104 -30.26 5.06 13.52
N LYS A 105 -30.55 6.26 14.06
CA LYS A 105 -29.52 7.10 14.71
C LYS A 105 -28.93 6.42 15.95
N ARG A 106 -29.73 5.69 16.73
CA ARG A 106 -29.25 4.93 17.89
C ARG A 106 -28.37 3.75 17.48
N ILE A 107 -28.74 3.03 16.42
CA ILE A 107 -27.96 1.93 15.86
C ILE A 107 -26.60 2.43 15.39
N ILE A 108 -26.56 3.52 14.62
CA ILE A 108 -25.30 4.11 14.15
C ILE A 108 -24.44 4.59 15.33
N ARG A 109 -25.02 5.27 16.33
CA ARG A 109 -24.27 5.68 17.53
C ARG A 109 -23.71 4.48 18.28
N HIS A 110 -24.47 3.40 18.41
CA HIS A 110 -24.00 2.19 19.05
C HIS A 110 -22.80 1.60 18.31
N LEU A 111 -22.89 1.44 16.98
CA LEU A 111 -21.81 0.92 16.15
C LEU A 111 -20.54 1.80 16.25
N LEU A 112 -20.68 3.10 16.07
CA LEU A 112 -19.52 4.00 15.99
C LEU A 112 -18.85 4.24 17.35
N PHE A 113 -19.63 4.38 18.42
CA PHE A 113 -19.13 4.82 19.73
C PHE A 113 -19.11 3.72 20.78
N GLU A 114 -20.15 2.88 20.90
CA GLU A 114 -20.18 1.80 21.90
C GLU A 114 -19.35 0.59 21.46
N MET A 115 -19.48 0.17 20.19
CA MET A 115 -18.62 -0.86 19.58
C MET A 115 -17.27 -0.30 19.08
N LYS A 116 -17.09 1.03 19.17
CA LYS A 116 -15.86 1.77 18.83
C LYS A 116 -15.40 1.66 17.38
N TYR A 117 -16.27 1.31 16.43
CA TYR A 117 -15.89 1.23 15.02
C TYR A 117 -15.48 2.58 14.43
N GLY A 118 -15.94 3.68 15.04
CA GLY A 118 -15.52 5.03 14.69
C GLY A 118 -14.06 5.36 15.06
N GLU A 119 -13.51 4.63 16.04
CA GLU A 119 -12.18 4.86 16.62
C GLU A 119 -11.15 3.80 16.21
N TYR A 120 -11.59 2.56 15.95
CA TYR A 120 -10.69 1.46 15.60
C TYR A 120 -10.01 1.67 14.23
N PRO A 121 -8.76 1.19 14.08
CA PRO A 121 -8.15 1.10 12.76
C PRO A 121 -8.87 0.01 11.95
N LYS A 122 -8.79 0.09 10.63
CA LYS A 122 -9.43 -0.90 9.73
C LYS A 122 -9.03 -2.34 10.05
N ALA A 123 -7.79 -2.52 10.54
CA ALA A 123 -7.24 -3.81 10.96
C ALA A 123 -8.15 -4.61 11.91
N PHE A 124 -8.95 -3.93 12.75
CA PHE A 124 -9.78 -4.54 13.80
C PHE A 124 -11.29 -4.38 13.56
N ILE A 125 -11.70 -4.03 12.35
CA ILE A 125 -13.11 -4.00 11.96
C ILE A 125 -13.45 -5.30 11.26
N LYS A 126 -14.55 -5.95 11.63
CA LYS A 126 -14.98 -7.19 10.95
C LYS A 126 -15.31 -6.90 9.49
N THR A 127 -14.59 -7.54 8.57
CA THR A 127 -14.71 -7.33 7.13
C THR A 127 -15.22 -8.54 6.37
N ASN A 128 -14.99 -9.77 6.84
CA ASN A 128 -15.52 -10.97 6.18
C ASN A 128 -16.42 -11.76 7.12
N ARG A 129 -17.48 -12.33 6.55
CA ARG A 129 -18.44 -13.17 7.27
C ARG A 129 -18.30 -14.63 6.85
N TYR A 130 -18.30 -15.53 7.83
CA TYR A 130 -18.33 -16.98 7.64
C TYR A 130 -19.56 -17.56 8.33
N GLU A 131 -19.82 -18.86 8.12
CA GLU A 131 -20.96 -19.56 8.72
C GLU A 131 -21.02 -19.41 10.25
N ASN A 132 -19.86 -19.51 10.92
CA ASN A 132 -19.77 -19.58 12.38
C ASN A 132 -19.03 -18.42 13.04
N PHE A 133 -18.40 -17.53 12.26
CA PHE A 133 -17.62 -16.42 12.79
C PHE A 133 -17.52 -15.28 11.77
N SER A 134 -16.89 -14.19 12.17
CA SER A 134 -16.50 -13.11 11.26
C SER A 134 -15.10 -12.68 11.61
N SER A 135 -14.33 -12.31 10.60
CA SER A 135 -12.92 -11.99 10.73
C SER A 135 -12.66 -10.52 10.44
N THR A 136 -11.55 -10.06 11.00
CA THR A 136 -10.95 -8.76 10.80
C THR A 136 -9.80 -8.87 9.79
N PRO A 137 -9.40 -7.77 9.12
CA PRO A 137 -8.33 -7.83 8.14
C PRO A 137 -6.99 -8.30 8.72
N ILE A 138 -6.70 -8.00 9.99
CA ILE A 138 -5.47 -8.49 10.62
C ILE A 138 -5.43 -10.03 10.70
N GLU A 139 -6.57 -10.67 10.98
CA GLU A 139 -6.72 -12.12 10.98
C GLU A 139 -6.60 -12.70 9.57
N GLU A 140 -7.13 -12.01 8.57
CA GLU A 140 -7.04 -12.46 7.18
C GLU A 140 -5.62 -12.33 6.62
N HIS A 141 -4.88 -11.28 6.98
CA HIS A 141 -3.47 -11.18 6.60
C HIS A 141 -2.62 -12.26 7.27
N LEU A 142 -2.94 -12.66 8.50
CA LEU A 142 -2.29 -13.80 9.16
C LEU A 142 -2.57 -15.08 8.37
N TYR A 143 -3.84 -15.37 8.10
CA TYR A 143 -4.26 -16.55 7.32
C TYR A 143 -3.65 -16.59 5.91
N GLU A 144 -3.60 -15.44 5.23
CA GLU A 144 -2.91 -15.30 3.95
C GLU A 144 -1.43 -15.65 4.04
N GLY A 145 -0.74 -15.14 5.08
CA GLY A 145 0.70 -15.33 5.27
C GLY A 145 1.07 -16.81 5.35
N GLU A 146 0.27 -17.62 6.04
CA GLU A 146 0.45 -19.07 6.14
C GLU A 146 0.45 -19.80 4.79
N LYS A 147 -0.11 -19.20 3.72
CA LYS A 147 -0.27 -19.87 2.42
C LYS A 147 0.89 -19.65 1.46
N TYR A 148 1.67 -18.60 1.65
CA TYR A 148 2.78 -18.25 0.75
C TYR A 148 4.07 -17.84 1.47
N LEU A 149 4.10 -17.86 2.79
CA LEU A 149 5.34 -17.77 3.58
C LEU A 149 5.64 -19.11 4.25
N ASN A 150 6.83 -19.23 4.83
CA ASN A 150 7.24 -20.42 5.53
C ASN A 150 6.44 -20.56 6.83
N PRO A 151 5.60 -21.61 7.00
CA PRO A 151 4.77 -21.78 8.19
C PRO A 151 5.56 -22.05 9.47
N GLU A 152 6.78 -22.57 9.37
CA GLU A 152 7.64 -22.82 10.54
C GLU A 152 8.30 -21.53 11.07
N ASN A 153 8.42 -20.52 10.20
CA ASN A 153 9.05 -19.23 10.47
C ASN A 153 8.19 -18.09 9.92
N LEU A 154 6.89 -18.09 10.25
CA LEU A 154 5.95 -17.12 9.73
C LEU A 154 6.20 -15.76 10.39
N LYS A 155 6.46 -14.73 9.58
CA LYS A 155 6.74 -13.37 10.09
C LYS A 155 5.87 -12.33 9.45
N LEU A 156 5.14 -11.59 10.29
CA LEU A 156 4.36 -10.45 9.87
C LEU A 156 4.78 -9.22 10.67
N HIS A 157 4.86 -8.10 9.96
CA HIS A 157 5.15 -6.80 10.53
C HIS A 157 4.05 -5.81 10.15
N PHE A 158 3.49 -5.14 11.15
CA PHE A 158 2.43 -4.15 10.94
C PHE A 158 2.93 -2.75 11.28
N THR A 159 2.60 -1.75 10.46
CA THR A 159 2.72 -0.37 10.92
C THR A 159 1.41 0.06 11.54
N ILE A 160 1.43 0.45 12.81
CA ILE A 160 0.23 0.80 13.56
C ILE A 160 0.31 2.24 14.06
N SER A 161 -0.83 2.77 14.52
CA SER A 161 -0.87 4.04 15.25
C SER A 161 -0.57 3.79 16.73
N PRO A 162 0.18 4.67 17.42
CA PRO A 162 0.38 4.60 18.88
C PRO A 162 -0.93 4.48 19.67
N ASN A 163 -2.00 5.13 19.19
CA ASN A 163 -3.32 5.09 19.82
C ASN A 163 -3.98 3.69 19.80
N HIS A 164 -3.43 2.76 19.03
CA HIS A 164 -4.01 1.43 18.80
C HIS A 164 -3.06 0.29 19.18
N GLU A 165 -1.93 0.60 19.83
CA GLU A 165 -0.95 -0.39 20.29
C GLU A 165 -1.59 -1.46 21.19
N GLY A 166 -2.47 -1.06 22.11
CA GLY A 166 -3.17 -1.99 22.99
C GLY A 166 -3.98 -3.06 22.25
N LEU A 167 -4.65 -2.71 21.14
CA LEU A 167 -5.40 -3.66 20.32
C LEU A 167 -4.45 -4.68 19.66
N PHE A 168 -3.31 -4.21 19.15
CA PHE A 168 -2.30 -5.08 18.55
C PHE A 168 -1.68 -6.03 19.57
N LEU A 169 -1.34 -5.55 20.76
CA LEU A 169 -0.78 -6.38 21.83
C LEU A 169 -1.76 -7.47 22.27
N ALA A 170 -3.06 -7.15 22.37
CA ALA A 170 -4.10 -8.12 22.68
C ALA A 170 -4.21 -9.21 21.60
N PHE A 171 -4.27 -8.81 20.32
CA PHE A 171 -4.27 -9.75 19.20
C PHE A 171 -3.04 -10.67 19.19
N ARG A 172 -1.86 -10.10 19.42
CA ARG A 172 -0.62 -10.88 19.51
C ARG A 172 -0.67 -11.92 20.63
N GLU A 173 -1.24 -11.56 21.78
CA GLU A 173 -1.41 -12.49 22.90
C GLU A 173 -2.41 -13.62 22.57
N GLU A 174 -3.50 -13.31 21.88
CA GLU A 174 -4.47 -14.31 21.40
C GLU A 174 -3.84 -15.30 20.41
N VAL A 175 -3.07 -14.79 19.46
CA VAL A 175 -2.33 -15.62 18.50
C VAL A 175 -1.29 -16.49 19.23
N ALA A 176 -0.56 -15.95 20.20
CA ALA A 176 0.38 -16.75 21.00
C ALA A 176 -0.31 -17.89 21.76
N LYS A 177 -1.54 -17.67 22.28
CA LYS A 177 -2.35 -18.70 22.94
C LYS A 177 -2.86 -19.79 22.00
N SER A 178 -2.98 -19.49 20.70
CA SER A 178 -3.42 -20.49 19.69
C SER A 178 -2.37 -21.58 19.43
N GLY A 179 -1.11 -21.36 19.81
CA GLY A 179 0.01 -22.27 19.53
C GLY A 179 0.60 -22.13 18.13
N MET A 180 0.15 -21.16 17.34
CA MET A 180 0.72 -20.85 16.02
C MET A 180 2.17 -20.35 16.14
N SER A 181 3.07 -20.93 15.33
CA SER A 181 4.47 -20.49 15.23
C SER A 181 4.58 -19.26 14.34
N VAL A 182 4.28 -18.08 14.91
CA VAL A 182 4.30 -16.81 14.18
C VAL A 182 4.95 -15.70 14.98
N GLU A 183 5.83 -14.96 14.32
CA GLU A 183 6.42 -13.73 14.83
C GLU A 183 5.58 -12.54 14.36
N LEU A 184 4.81 -11.95 15.29
CA LEU A 184 4.03 -10.73 15.04
C LEU A 184 4.75 -9.53 15.65
N THR A 185 5.29 -8.70 14.76
CA THR A 185 5.98 -7.45 15.13
C THR A 185 5.20 -6.24 14.63
N TYR A 186 5.51 -5.08 15.19
CA TYR A 186 4.95 -3.81 14.74
C TYR A 186 5.96 -2.68 14.88
N SER A 187 5.70 -1.60 14.17
CA SER A 187 6.37 -0.32 14.34
C SER A 187 5.37 0.82 14.20
N PHE A 188 5.76 2.01 14.65
CA PHE A 188 4.99 3.23 14.43
C PHE A 188 5.58 3.99 13.25
N GLN A 189 4.73 4.72 12.52
CA GLN A 189 5.24 5.76 11.62
C GLN A 189 6.05 6.76 12.46
N LYS A 190 7.30 7.03 12.06
CA LYS A 190 8.21 7.84 12.87
C LYS A 190 7.79 9.32 12.84
N PRO A 191 7.56 9.98 14.00
CA PRO A 191 7.20 11.40 14.04
C PRO A 191 8.26 12.33 13.43
N SER A 192 9.51 11.88 13.32
CA SER A 192 10.58 12.59 12.60
C SER A 192 10.25 12.83 11.12
N THR A 193 9.33 12.06 10.55
CA THR A 193 8.84 12.21 9.17
C THR A 193 7.73 13.25 9.04
N ASP A 194 7.25 13.86 10.13
CA ASP A 194 6.20 14.87 10.06
C ASP A 194 6.69 16.14 9.35
N THR A 195 5.83 16.69 8.50
CA THR A 195 6.11 17.89 7.72
C THR A 195 5.39 19.09 8.32
N VAL A 196 6.01 20.26 8.20
CA VAL A 196 5.39 21.51 8.64
C VAL A 196 4.24 21.86 7.69
N ALA A 197 3.07 22.22 8.22
CA ALA A 197 1.99 22.79 7.44
C ALA A 197 2.22 24.29 7.21
N VAL A 198 1.79 24.80 6.07
CA VAL A 198 1.89 26.23 5.72
C VAL A 198 0.54 26.81 5.33
N ASP A 199 0.41 28.13 5.44
CA ASP A 199 -0.73 28.87 4.87
C ASP A 199 -0.66 28.92 3.33
N MET A 200 -1.64 29.57 2.71
CA MET A 200 -1.70 29.70 1.25
C MET A 200 -0.53 30.53 0.69
N GLU A 201 0.09 31.37 1.51
CA GLU A 201 1.27 32.20 1.22
C GLU A 201 2.62 31.50 1.52
N ASN A 202 2.63 30.19 1.83
CA ASN A 202 3.82 29.40 2.15
C ASN A 202 4.54 29.80 3.46
N LYS A 203 3.86 30.42 4.42
CA LYS A 203 4.41 30.68 5.76
C LYS A 203 4.02 29.55 6.73
N PRO A 204 4.90 29.16 7.68
CA PRO A 204 4.58 28.17 8.70
C PRO A 204 3.25 28.48 9.39
N PHE A 205 2.35 27.50 9.44
CA PHE A 205 1.06 27.67 10.07
C PHE A 205 1.22 27.59 11.59
N LEU A 206 0.82 28.66 12.29
CA LEU A 206 0.88 28.75 13.75
C LEU A 206 -0.44 28.33 14.38
N LEU A 207 -0.34 27.48 15.40
CA LEU A 207 -1.42 27.13 16.30
C LEU A 207 -1.69 28.28 17.28
N GLU A 208 -2.85 28.24 17.97
CA GLU A 208 -3.23 29.26 18.96
C GLU A 208 -2.23 29.36 20.13
N ASN A 209 -1.56 28.25 20.45
CA ASN A 209 -0.52 28.18 21.48
C ASN A 209 0.85 28.73 21.02
N GLY A 210 0.97 29.17 19.76
CA GLY A 210 2.21 29.70 19.17
C GLY A 210 3.15 28.63 18.60
N GLU A 211 2.81 27.35 18.66
CA GLU A 211 3.59 26.27 18.04
C GLU A 211 3.28 26.14 16.55
N HIS A 212 4.20 25.54 15.78
CA HIS A 212 3.92 25.21 14.37
C HIS A 212 3.07 23.95 14.26
N LEU A 213 2.12 23.96 13.32
CA LEU A 213 1.36 22.77 12.98
C LEU A 213 2.21 21.80 12.16
N TYR A 214 2.41 20.59 12.68
CA TYR A 214 3.01 19.47 11.95
C TYR A 214 1.94 18.46 11.54
N ARG A 215 2.18 17.78 10.42
CA ARG A 215 1.27 16.78 9.86
C ARG A 215 2.06 15.53 9.44
N PRO A 216 1.45 14.34 9.54
CA PRO A 216 2.05 13.13 8.99
C PRO A 216 2.38 13.31 7.51
N GLY A 217 3.61 13.00 7.12
CA GLY A 217 4.13 13.16 5.75
C GLY A 217 3.65 12.13 4.73
N GLY A 218 2.48 11.50 4.95
CA GLY A 218 1.92 10.48 4.05
C GLY A 218 2.60 9.10 4.15
N HIS A 219 2.24 8.18 3.25
CA HIS A 219 2.76 6.80 3.24
C HIS A 219 4.24 6.71 2.88
N GLY A 220 4.83 7.76 2.31
CA GLY A 220 6.26 7.85 2.02
C GLY A 220 7.15 7.64 3.24
N ALA A 221 6.64 8.04 4.42
CA ALA A 221 7.30 7.84 5.69
C ALA A 221 7.58 6.36 6.04
N LEU A 222 6.90 5.41 5.38
CA LEU A 222 7.05 3.99 5.65
C LEU A 222 8.37 3.40 5.12
N ILE A 223 9.11 4.13 4.26
CA ILE A 223 10.40 3.63 3.76
C ILE A 223 11.41 3.45 4.90
N GLU A 224 11.37 4.31 5.93
CA GLU A 224 12.17 4.14 7.13
C GLU A 224 11.79 2.88 7.90
N ASN A 225 10.48 2.62 8.07
CA ASN A 225 10.00 1.39 8.70
C ASN A 225 10.46 0.15 7.93
N LEU A 226 10.40 0.19 6.60
CA LEU A 226 10.88 -0.87 5.72
C LEU A 226 12.40 -1.06 5.83
N ASN A 227 13.15 0.05 5.90
CA ASN A 227 14.61 0.05 6.04
C ASN A 227 15.08 -0.50 7.38
N ASP A 228 14.27 -0.42 8.43
CA ASP A 228 14.60 -0.97 9.75
C ASP A 228 14.33 -2.49 9.85
N LEU A 229 13.59 -3.08 8.90
CA LEU A 229 13.26 -4.51 8.92
C LEU A 229 14.43 -5.37 8.47
N GLU A 230 14.86 -6.28 9.33
CA GLU A 230 15.76 -7.35 8.90
C GLU A 230 14.96 -8.38 8.10
N ALA A 231 15.16 -8.39 6.79
CA ALA A 231 14.52 -9.31 5.85
C ALA A 231 15.37 -9.42 4.58
N ASP A 232 15.19 -10.52 3.85
CA ASP A 232 15.75 -10.71 2.51
C ASP A 232 14.69 -10.35 1.47
N VAL A 233 13.45 -10.82 1.74
CA VAL A 233 12.27 -10.65 0.90
C VAL A 233 11.14 -10.06 1.72
N ILE A 234 10.52 -8.99 1.23
CA ILE A 234 9.42 -8.30 1.92
C ILE A 234 8.17 -8.30 1.04
N PHE A 235 7.08 -8.88 1.55
CA PHE A 235 5.77 -8.90 0.91
C PHE A 235 4.96 -7.72 1.41
N ILE A 236 4.55 -6.81 0.52
CA ILE A 236 3.76 -5.63 0.89
C ILE A 236 2.33 -5.79 0.37
N LYS A 237 1.34 -5.53 1.23
CA LYS A 237 -0.09 -5.46 0.89
C LYS A 237 -0.79 -4.55 1.91
N ASN A 238 -1.68 -3.67 1.45
CA ASN A 238 -2.44 -2.77 2.33
C ASN A 238 -3.40 -3.56 3.24
N ILE A 239 -3.58 -3.08 4.49
CA ILE A 239 -4.44 -3.71 5.50
C ILE A 239 -5.88 -3.93 5.04
N ASP A 240 -6.39 -3.06 4.17
CA ASP A 240 -7.80 -3.08 3.76
C ASP A 240 -8.06 -3.89 2.48
N ASN A 241 -7.02 -4.41 1.82
CA ASN A 241 -7.14 -5.29 0.67
C ASN A 241 -7.11 -6.75 1.14
N VAL A 242 -8.27 -7.26 1.55
CA VAL A 242 -8.48 -8.66 1.97
C VAL A 242 -9.75 -9.18 1.34
N CYS A 243 -9.87 -10.49 1.17
CA CYS A 243 -11.12 -11.12 0.70
C CYS A 243 -11.52 -12.27 1.61
N HIS A 244 -12.76 -12.72 1.46
CA HIS A 244 -13.25 -13.94 2.05
C HIS A 244 -12.40 -15.13 1.59
N ARG A 245 -12.07 -16.05 2.50
CA ARG A 245 -11.13 -17.16 2.26
C ARG A 245 -11.47 -18.05 1.07
N ALA A 246 -12.74 -18.12 0.67
CA ALA A 246 -13.18 -18.85 -0.53
C ALA A 246 -12.62 -18.27 -1.85
N PHE A 247 -12.24 -16.99 -1.86
CA PHE A 247 -11.69 -16.28 -3.03
C PHE A 247 -10.19 -16.01 -2.90
N LEU A 248 -9.53 -16.66 -1.95
CA LEU A 248 -8.15 -16.35 -1.61
C LEU A 248 -7.14 -16.95 -2.60
N GLU A 249 -7.53 -17.98 -3.35
CA GLU A 249 -6.63 -18.74 -4.23
C GLU A 249 -5.85 -17.85 -5.20
N ASP A 250 -6.52 -16.92 -5.87
CA ASP A 250 -5.88 -15.98 -6.81
C ASP A 250 -4.81 -15.12 -6.13
N THR A 251 -5.07 -14.68 -4.89
CA THR A 251 -4.10 -13.89 -4.11
C THR A 251 -2.87 -14.74 -3.76
N VAL A 252 -3.08 -15.98 -3.32
CA VAL A 252 -1.98 -16.89 -2.95
C VAL A 252 -1.13 -17.23 -4.16
N LEU A 253 -1.76 -17.62 -5.27
CA LEU A 253 -1.06 -17.95 -6.51
C LEU A 253 -0.27 -16.76 -7.03
N SER A 254 -0.88 -15.56 -7.01
CA SER A 254 -0.22 -14.32 -7.43
C SER A 254 0.98 -13.99 -6.54
N LYS A 255 0.86 -14.08 -5.21
CA LYS A 255 1.99 -13.84 -4.30
C LYS A 255 3.15 -14.80 -4.53
N LYS A 256 2.86 -16.09 -4.69
CA LYS A 256 3.88 -17.10 -5.02
C LYS A 256 4.55 -16.82 -6.36
N LYS A 257 3.78 -16.41 -7.38
CA LYS A 257 4.27 -16.02 -8.71
C LYS A 257 5.18 -14.79 -8.65
N LEU A 258 4.76 -13.73 -7.95
CA LEU A 258 5.56 -12.51 -7.78
C LEU A 258 6.90 -12.80 -7.11
N ALA A 259 6.88 -13.61 -6.03
CA ALA A 259 8.10 -14.02 -5.34
C ALA A 259 9.01 -14.89 -6.22
N SER A 260 8.44 -15.81 -6.99
CA SER A 260 9.20 -16.69 -7.91
C SER A 260 9.89 -15.89 -9.01
N ILE A 261 9.17 -14.96 -9.65
CA ILE A 261 9.73 -14.06 -10.67
C ILE A 261 10.84 -13.20 -10.06
N GLY A 262 10.60 -12.64 -8.89
CA GLY A 262 11.59 -11.81 -8.21
C GLY A 262 12.84 -12.57 -7.81
N TYR A 263 12.70 -13.81 -7.34
CA TYR A 263 13.83 -14.67 -6.99
C TYR A 263 14.70 -14.99 -8.22
N ALA A 264 14.07 -15.40 -9.32
CA ALA A 264 14.77 -15.67 -10.57
C ALA A 264 15.46 -14.41 -11.14
N MET A 265 14.77 -13.27 -11.11
CA MET A 265 15.33 -11.99 -11.57
C MET A 265 16.50 -11.54 -10.70
N LYS A 266 16.37 -11.63 -9.37
CA LYS A 266 17.41 -11.27 -8.42
C LYS A 266 18.67 -12.11 -8.62
N LYS A 267 18.50 -13.43 -8.82
CA LYS A 267 19.62 -14.33 -9.12
C LYS A 267 20.37 -13.91 -10.39
N ARG A 268 19.66 -13.59 -11.46
CA ARG A 268 20.28 -13.09 -12.72
C ARG A 268 21.02 -11.77 -12.51
N ILE A 269 20.42 -10.83 -11.77
CA ILE A 269 21.07 -9.55 -11.43
C ILE A 269 22.38 -9.80 -10.65
N ASP A 270 22.34 -10.67 -9.65
CA ASP A 270 23.52 -10.99 -8.81
C ASP A 270 24.61 -11.68 -9.62
N GLU A 271 24.26 -12.64 -10.47
CA GLU A 271 25.20 -13.30 -11.38
C GLU A 271 25.89 -12.31 -12.33
N TYR A 272 25.14 -11.36 -12.89
CA TYR A 272 25.73 -10.31 -13.73
C TYR A 272 26.63 -9.37 -12.92
N LEU A 273 26.23 -8.97 -11.71
CA LEU A 273 27.05 -8.13 -10.84
C LEU A 273 28.39 -8.80 -10.50
N VAL A 274 28.38 -10.10 -10.17
CA VAL A 274 29.61 -10.87 -9.92
C VAL A 274 30.50 -10.91 -11.15
N LYS A 275 29.96 -11.32 -12.31
CA LYS A 275 30.74 -11.38 -13.57
C LYS A 275 31.28 -10.02 -13.99
N LEU A 276 30.53 -8.94 -13.79
CA LEU A 276 31.00 -7.58 -14.07
C LEU A 276 32.21 -7.25 -13.20
N LEU A 277 32.14 -7.53 -11.89
CA LEU A 277 33.23 -7.24 -10.96
C LEU A 277 34.50 -8.03 -11.25
N GLU A 278 34.35 -9.24 -11.80
CA GLU A 278 35.45 -10.11 -12.23
C GLU A 278 35.97 -9.81 -13.65
N ASP A 279 35.38 -8.81 -14.34
CA ASP A 279 35.68 -8.46 -15.75
C ASP A 279 35.41 -9.60 -16.74
N GLU A 280 34.47 -10.49 -16.42
CA GLU A 280 34.06 -11.65 -17.22
C GLU A 280 32.73 -11.46 -17.96
N ALA A 281 32.00 -10.37 -17.68
CA ALA A 281 30.71 -10.09 -18.31
C ALA A 281 30.84 -9.45 -19.70
N ASP A 282 29.98 -9.86 -20.64
CA ASP A 282 29.77 -9.14 -21.89
C ASP A 282 28.83 -7.95 -21.66
N LEU A 283 29.36 -6.72 -21.77
CA LEU A 283 28.57 -5.50 -21.54
C LEU A 283 27.39 -5.36 -22.52
N GLN A 284 27.46 -5.93 -23.72
CA GLN A 284 26.34 -5.90 -24.66
C GLN A 284 25.22 -6.83 -24.21
N GLU A 285 25.57 -8.02 -23.70
CA GLU A 285 24.61 -8.96 -23.11
C GLU A 285 23.91 -8.33 -21.91
N VAL A 286 24.66 -7.74 -20.98
CA VAL A 286 24.08 -7.11 -19.78
C VAL A 286 23.27 -5.86 -20.16
N GLY A 287 23.71 -5.09 -21.15
CA GLY A 287 22.93 -3.97 -21.69
C GLY A 287 21.61 -4.41 -22.31
N ALA A 288 21.59 -5.56 -23.01
CA ALA A 288 20.36 -6.15 -23.51
C ALA A 288 19.44 -6.64 -22.38
N PHE A 289 20.01 -7.18 -21.30
CA PHE A 289 19.25 -7.55 -20.10
C PHE A 289 18.59 -6.32 -19.44
N LEU A 290 19.35 -5.23 -19.24
CA LEU A 290 18.82 -3.97 -18.73
C LEU A 290 17.63 -3.47 -19.56
N LEU A 291 17.77 -3.46 -20.89
CA LEU A 291 16.75 -2.93 -21.79
C LEU A 291 15.52 -3.83 -21.90
N ASN A 292 15.71 -5.14 -22.04
CA ASN A 292 14.63 -6.06 -22.40
C ASN A 292 13.89 -6.65 -21.20
N GLU A 293 14.55 -6.74 -20.04
CA GLU A 293 14.03 -7.46 -18.88
C GLU A 293 13.74 -6.52 -17.71
N LEU A 294 14.61 -5.53 -17.49
CA LEU A 294 14.38 -4.47 -16.49
C LEU A 294 13.76 -3.21 -17.10
N HIS A 295 13.64 -3.15 -18.43
CA HIS A 295 13.11 -2.00 -19.17
C HIS A 295 13.82 -0.68 -18.82
N ILE A 296 15.13 -0.75 -18.54
CA ILE A 296 15.99 0.40 -18.28
C ILE A 296 16.67 0.79 -19.59
N SER A 297 16.32 1.97 -20.11
CA SER A 297 16.91 2.54 -21.32
C SER A 297 17.81 3.72 -20.95
N TYR A 298 19.13 3.54 -21.04
CA TYR A 298 20.10 4.59 -20.79
C TYR A 298 20.41 5.38 -22.08
N LYS A 299 20.46 6.71 -22.00
CA LYS A 299 20.69 7.59 -23.16
C LYS A 299 22.16 7.69 -23.57
N GLY A 300 23.08 7.35 -22.67
CA GLY A 300 24.53 7.41 -22.88
C GLY A 300 25.14 6.06 -23.25
N GLU A 301 26.47 6.01 -23.24
CA GLU A 301 27.22 4.76 -23.42
C GLU A 301 27.19 3.92 -22.14
N LEU A 302 26.82 2.65 -22.26
CA LEU A 302 26.79 1.71 -21.12
C LEU A 302 28.21 1.25 -20.78
N THR A 303 28.90 2.01 -19.92
CA THR A 303 30.15 1.55 -19.30
C THR A 303 29.88 0.53 -18.21
N LYS A 304 30.89 -0.25 -17.83
CA LYS A 304 30.81 -1.20 -16.70
C LYS A 304 30.30 -0.51 -15.43
N GLU A 305 30.81 0.67 -15.11
CA GLU A 305 30.44 1.43 -13.92
C GLU A 305 28.96 1.80 -13.95
N LYS A 306 28.46 2.26 -15.11
CA LYS A 306 27.05 2.64 -15.25
C LYS A 306 26.13 1.42 -15.19
N ILE A 307 26.51 0.30 -15.80
CA ILE A 307 25.75 -0.95 -15.69
C ILE A 307 25.67 -1.40 -14.23
N VAL A 308 26.78 -1.38 -13.50
CA VAL A 308 26.79 -1.72 -12.07
C VAL A 308 25.90 -0.77 -11.27
N GLU A 309 25.94 0.55 -11.53
CA GLU A 309 25.06 1.52 -10.88
C GLU A 309 23.55 1.26 -11.13
N LEU A 310 23.20 0.82 -12.35
CA LEU A 310 21.82 0.50 -12.73
C LEU A 310 21.37 -0.85 -12.16
N LEU A 311 22.24 -1.86 -12.11
CA LEU A 311 21.90 -3.19 -11.58
C LEU A 311 21.94 -3.26 -10.05
N HIS A 312 22.87 -2.57 -9.41
CA HIS A 312 23.12 -2.65 -7.96
C HIS A 312 22.12 -1.79 -7.17
N ARG A 313 20.85 -2.18 -7.27
CA ARG A 313 19.69 -1.54 -6.65
C ARG A 313 18.79 -2.63 -6.03
N PRO A 314 17.99 -2.29 -5.00
CA PRO A 314 16.93 -3.16 -4.55
C PRO A 314 15.95 -3.48 -5.70
N LEU A 315 15.33 -4.65 -5.64
CA LEU A 315 14.37 -5.10 -6.65
C LEU A 315 12.96 -5.09 -6.05
N ARG A 316 11.97 -4.60 -6.79
CA ARG A 316 10.55 -4.77 -6.49
C ARG A 316 9.83 -5.44 -7.66
N VAL A 317 9.04 -6.45 -7.35
CA VAL A 317 8.10 -7.08 -8.27
C VAL A 317 6.71 -6.63 -7.88
N CYS A 318 6.03 -5.97 -8.80
CA CYS A 318 4.75 -5.31 -8.59
C CYS A 318 3.66 -6.05 -9.36
N GLY A 319 2.72 -6.65 -8.64
CA GLY A 319 1.49 -7.16 -9.22
C GLY A 319 0.64 -5.98 -9.69
N VAL A 320 0.20 -6.01 -10.95
CA VAL A 320 -0.69 -5.01 -11.54
C VAL A 320 -1.97 -5.68 -12.05
N VAL A 321 -3.10 -5.02 -11.86
CA VAL A 321 -4.40 -5.51 -12.33
C VAL A 321 -4.86 -4.68 -13.52
N LYS A 322 -5.79 -5.20 -14.33
CA LYS A 322 -6.41 -4.39 -15.39
C LYS A 322 -7.11 -3.18 -14.80
N ASN A 323 -6.90 -2.03 -15.42
CA ASN A 323 -7.55 -0.80 -15.02
C ASN A 323 -9.03 -0.81 -15.47
N GLN A 324 -9.95 -0.71 -14.53
CA GLN A 324 -11.40 -0.59 -14.80
C GLN A 324 -11.95 0.81 -14.51
N GLY A 325 -11.07 1.82 -14.42
CA GLY A 325 -11.42 3.19 -14.04
C GLY A 325 -11.19 3.51 -12.56
N GLU A 326 -10.43 2.67 -11.87
CA GLU A 326 -10.13 2.83 -10.45
C GLU A 326 -9.44 4.17 -10.15
N PRO A 327 -9.84 4.89 -9.09
CA PRO A 327 -9.18 6.12 -8.70
C PRO A 327 -7.83 5.81 -8.06
N GLY A 328 -6.73 6.08 -8.78
CA GLY A 328 -5.39 6.02 -8.19
C GLY A 328 -4.28 6.12 -9.22
N GLY A 329 -3.11 5.61 -8.85
CA GLY A 329 -1.93 5.54 -9.70
C GLY A 329 -1.84 4.26 -10.52
N GLY A 330 -0.88 4.22 -11.45
CA GLY A 330 -0.66 3.10 -12.34
C GLY A 330 0.81 2.91 -12.70
N PRO A 331 1.13 1.83 -13.44
CA PRO A 331 2.47 1.56 -13.95
C PRO A 331 2.74 2.35 -15.24
N PHE A 332 3.92 2.96 -15.33
CA PHE A 332 4.37 3.78 -16.47
C PHE A 332 5.87 3.60 -16.72
N VAL A 333 6.32 3.96 -17.92
CA VAL A 333 7.73 4.27 -18.18
C VAL A 333 7.95 5.75 -17.90
N LEU A 334 8.85 6.08 -16.99
CA LEU A 334 9.17 7.47 -16.62
C LEU A 334 10.54 7.88 -17.16
N ASP A 335 10.67 9.15 -17.56
CA ASP A 335 11.95 9.76 -17.90
C ASP A 335 12.64 10.24 -16.62
N GLN A 336 13.75 9.59 -16.27
CA GLN A 336 14.56 9.90 -15.09
C GLN A 336 15.69 10.90 -15.41
N GLY A 337 15.73 11.42 -16.64
CA GLY A 337 16.75 12.36 -17.11
C GLY A 337 17.78 11.69 -18.00
N ASP A 338 18.69 10.90 -17.45
CA ASP A 338 19.75 10.19 -18.20
C ASP A 338 19.33 8.77 -18.63
N TYR A 339 18.35 8.17 -17.96
CA TYR A 339 17.68 6.94 -18.37
C TYR A 339 16.15 7.07 -18.27
N SER A 340 15.44 6.04 -18.73
CA SER A 340 14.03 5.81 -18.42
C SER A 340 13.83 4.40 -17.88
N ASP A 341 12.88 4.21 -16.98
CA ASP A 341 12.58 2.93 -16.36
C ASP A 341 11.10 2.76 -15.98
N LEU A 342 10.76 1.56 -15.54
CA LEU A 342 9.43 1.20 -15.06
C LEU A 342 9.18 1.74 -13.65
N GLN A 343 8.08 2.46 -13.47
CA GLN A 343 7.73 3.10 -12.21
C GLN A 343 6.23 3.08 -11.97
N ILE A 344 5.86 3.15 -10.69
CA ILE A 344 4.48 3.47 -10.29
C ILE A 344 4.39 5.00 -10.19
N CYS A 345 3.32 5.56 -10.75
CA CYS A 345 3.03 6.99 -10.70
C CYS A 345 1.61 7.22 -10.19
N GLU A 346 1.46 8.13 -9.23
CA GLU A 346 0.16 8.58 -8.75
C GLU A 346 -0.33 9.84 -9.48
N LYS A 347 -1.64 10.10 -9.45
CA LYS A 347 -2.23 11.29 -10.09
C LYS A 347 -1.63 12.60 -9.57
N SER A 348 -1.24 12.66 -8.30
CA SER A 348 -0.63 13.85 -7.68
C SER A 348 0.73 14.21 -8.28
N GLU A 349 1.41 13.26 -8.94
CA GLU A 349 2.74 13.43 -9.52
C GLU A 349 2.69 13.85 -10.99
N VAL A 350 1.50 13.96 -11.61
CA VAL A 350 1.33 14.26 -13.03
C VAL A 350 0.78 15.66 -13.24
N ASP A 351 1.40 16.39 -14.17
CA ASP A 351 0.93 17.71 -14.59
C ASP A 351 -0.25 17.60 -15.57
N PHE A 352 -1.46 17.53 -15.06
CA PHE A 352 -2.69 17.46 -15.87
C PHE A 352 -2.99 18.76 -16.65
N SER A 353 -2.22 19.84 -16.46
CA SER A 353 -2.31 21.01 -17.36
C SER A 353 -1.67 20.73 -18.72
N LYS A 354 -0.81 19.72 -18.82
CA LYS A 354 -0.19 19.25 -20.07
C LYS A 354 -1.04 18.15 -20.69
N GLU A 355 -1.59 18.46 -21.86
CA GLU A 355 -2.52 17.58 -22.57
C GLU A 355 -1.89 16.22 -22.96
N ASP A 356 -0.61 16.22 -23.32
CA ASP A 356 0.17 15.03 -23.63
C ASP A 356 0.35 14.13 -22.41
N GLN A 357 0.68 14.68 -21.25
CA GLN A 357 0.81 13.90 -20.00
C GLN A 357 -0.55 13.37 -19.52
N ARG A 358 -1.61 14.18 -19.63
CA ARG A 358 -2.99 13.75 -19.37
C ARG A 358 -3.35 12.52 -20.19
N LYS A 359 -3.14 12.58 -21.52
CA LYS A 359 -3.46 11.47 -22.42
C LYS A 359 -2.71 10.20 -22.05
N LEU A 360 -1.40 10.29 -21.84
CA LEU A 360 -0.58 9.13 -21.47
C LEU A 360 -1.06 8.47 -20.19
N PHE A 361 -1.44 9.28 -19.19
CA PHE A 361 -1.98 8.76 -17.93
C PHE A 361 -3.33 8.08 -18.12
N GLU A 362 -4.25 8.71 -18.86
CA GLU A 362 -5.61 8.21 -19.08
C GLU A 362 -5.66 6.95 -19.96
N THR A 363 -4.62 6.69 -20.76
CA THR A 363 -4.50 5.49 -21.60
C THR A 363 -3.93 4.27 -20.88
N SER A 364 -3.70 4.32 -19.57
CA SER A 364 -3.10 3.20 -18.84
C SER A 364 -4.02 1.97 -18.79
N GLU A 365 -3.52 0.84 -19.31
CA GLU A 365 -4.24 -0.45 -19.33
C GLU A 365 -4.27 -1.12 -17.95
N PHE A 366 -3.39 -0.70 -17.03
CA PHE A 366 -3.14 -1.35 -15.75
C PHE A 366 -3.23 -0.38 -14.58
N PHE A 367 -3.51 -0.93 -13.40
CA PHE A 367 -3.65 -0.22 -12.15
C PHE A 367 -2.75 -0.88 -11.10
N ASN A 368 -2.25 -0.09 -10.14
CA ASN A 368 -1.44 -0.59 -9.03
C ASN A 368 -2.31 -0.91 -7.80
N PRO A 369 -2.57 -2.19 -7.47
CA PRO A 369 -3.32 -2.61 -6.28
C PRO A 369 -2.50 -2.52 -4.98
N VAL A 370 -1.22 -2.12 -5.04
CA VAL A 370 -0.25 -2.22 -3.95
C VAL A 370 -0.07 -3.69 -3.53
N ASP A 371 0.28 -4.51 -4.51
CA ASP A 371 0.71 -5.88 -4.33
C ASP A 371 2.20 -6.01 -4.73
N LEU A 372 3.10 -5.98 -3.75
CA LEU A 372 4.55 -5.97 -4.01
C LEU A 372 5.27 -7.13 -3.32
N VAL A 373 6.34 -7.59 -3.95
CA VAL A 373 7.38 -8.44 -3.35
C VAL A 373 8.74 -7.78 -3.61
N CYS A 374 9.43 -7.41 -2.54
CA CYS A 374 10.67 -6.64 -2.56
C CYS A 374 11.85 -7.50 -2.15
N PHE A 375 13.00 -7.38 -2.83
CA PHE A 375 14.27 -8.03 -2.51
C PHE A 375 15.27 -6.94 -2.13
N VAL A 376 15.73 -6.97 -0.89
CA VAL A 376 16.41 -5.83 -0.25
C VAL A 376 17.87 -6.09 0.14
N ARG A 377 18.42 -7.24 -0.26
CA ARG A 377 19.84 -7.56 -0.10
C ARG A 377 20.58 -7.48 -1.43
N ASP A 378 21.84 -7.09 -1.39
CA ASP A 378 22.73 -7.06 -2.54
C ASP A 378 23.22 -8.48 -2.92
N TYR A 379 24.15 -8.56 -3.86
CA TYR A 379 24.75 -9.82 -4.33
C TYR A 379 25.68 -10.48 -3.31
N LYS A 380 26.06 -9.78 -2.23
CA LYS A 380 26.86 -10.29 -1.11
C LYS A 380 25.99 -10.73 0.08
N GLY A 381 24.68 -10.49 0.02
CA GLY A 381 23.77 -10.69 1.15
C GLY A 381 23.77 -9.52 2.14
N GLU A 382 24.40 -8.39 1.83
CA GLU A 382 24.34 -7.18 2.64
C GLU A 382 23.02 -6.45 2.35
N LYS A 383 22.36 -5.96 3.40
CA LYS A 383 21.10 -5.21 3.24
C LYS A 383 21.39 -3.84 2.64
N PHE A 384 20.65 -3.47 1.61
CA PHE A 384 20.69 -2.11 1.08
C PHE A 384 20.15 -1.13 2.12
N ASP A 385 20.81 0.02 2.26
CA ASP A 385 20.20 1.19 2.90
C ASP A 385 19.18 1.79 1.92
N LEU A 386 17.91 1.44 2.11
CA LEU A 386 16.81 1.76 1.21
C LEU A 386 16.62 3.28 1.05
N LEU A 387 17.06 4.07 2.04
CA LEU A 387 16.99 5.54 2.00
C LEU A 387 17.86 6.13 0.89
N GLN A 388 18.93 5.43 0.48
CA GLN A 388 19.79 5.87 -0.62
C GLN A 388 19.11 5.80 -1.99
N PHE A 389 17.98 5.08 -2.08
CA PHE A 389 17.24 4.86 -3.32
C PHE A 389 15.95 5.70 -3.41
N VAL A 390 15.68 6.52 -2.39
CA VAL A 390 14.55 7.47 -2.36
C VAL A 390 14.84 8.64 -3.30
N ASN A 391 13.82 9.09 -4.03
CA ASN A 391 13.86 10.35 -4.77
C ASN A 391 13.08 11.42 -4.00
N GLU A 392 13.83 12.20 -3.21
CA GLU A 392 13.31 13.26 -2.33
C GLU A 392 12.59 14.40 -3.06
N ASP A 393 12.75 14.48 -4.39
CA ASP A 393 12.10 15.47 -5.25
C ASP A 393 10.71 15.03 -5.72
N ARG A 394 10.32 13.76 -5.57
CA ARG A 394 8.99 13.23 -5.88
C ARG A 394 7.97 13.45 -4.74
N TYR A 395 8.12 14.54 -4.00
CA TYR A 395 7.14 14.98 -3.00
C TYR A 395 5.95 15.69 -3.68
N PHE A 396 4.83 15.79 -2.98
CA PHE A 396 3.68 16.58 -3.46
C PHE A 396 3.07 17.44 -2.38
N ILE A 397 2.40 18.52 -2.81
CA ILE A 397 1.71 19.46 -1.93
C ILE A 397 0.21 19.23 -2.01
N ALA A 398 -0.40 18.86 -0.88
CA ALA A 398 -1.83 18.67 -0.75
C ALA A 398 -2.48 19.89 -0.11
N ASN A 399 -3.61 20.33 -0.66
CA ASN A 399 -4.49 21.28 -0.01
C ASN A 399 -5.35 20.55 1.03
N LYS A 400 -5.29 21.00 2.29
CA LYS A 400 -6.05 20.44 3.41
C LYS A 400 -6.75 21.57 4.16
N SER A 401 -7.56 21.23 5.15
CA SER A 401 -8.11 22.18 6.09
C SER A 401 -7.72 21.82 7.52
N TYR A 402 -7.53 22.82 8.37
CA TYR A 402 -7.33 22.68 9.80
C TYR A 402 -8.27 23.65 10.52
N GLN A 403 -9.21 23.12 11.30
CA GLN A 403 -10.23 23.91 12.02
C GLN A 403 -10.95 24.92 11.10
N GLY A 404 -11.31 24.48 9.89
CA GLY A 404 -12.00 25.32 8.89
C GLY A 404 -11.09 26.29 8.12
N LYS A 405 -9.80 26.41 8.46
CA LYS A 405 -8.82 27.23 7.72
C LYS A 405 -8.11 26.40 6.65
N PRO A 406 -7.93 26.92 5.41
CA PRO A 406 -7.16 26.23 4.39
C PRO A 406 -5.67 26.22 4.75
N ILE A 407 -5.04 25.07 4.54
CA ILE A 407 -3.60 24.87 4.73
C ILE A 407 -3.02 24.07 3.56
N LYS A 408 -1.72 24.19 3.35
CA LYS A 408 -0.94 23.28 2.50
C LYS A 408 -0.11 22.34 3.36
N ALA A 409 -0.13 21.06 3.02
CA ALA A 409 0.67 20.03 3.65
C ALA A 409 1.59 19.38 2.61
N LEU A 410 2.85 19.17 2.97
CA LEU A 410 3.81 18.47 2.12
C LEU A 410 3.74 16.98 2.46
N GLU A 411 3.58 16.13 1.45
CA GLU A 411 3.68 14.69 1.60
C GLU A 411 4.98 14.21 0.98
N HIS A 412 5.68 13.34 1.71
CA HIS A 412 6.91 12.71 1.25
C HIS A 412 6.66 11.86 0.01
N PRO A 413 7.71 11.54 -0.75
CA PRO A 413 7.62 10.60 -1.85
C PRO A 413 6.97 9.30 -1.36
N GLY A 414 5.84 8.90 -1.94
CA GLY A 414 5.09 7.73 -1.45
C GLY A 414 5.89 6.42 -1.48
N LEU A 415 5.49 5.45 -0.67
CA LEU A 415 6.28 4.24 -0.43
C LEU A 415 6.61 3.49 -1.73
N TRP A 416 5.62 3.23 -2.57
CA TRP A 416 5.75 2.43 -3.80
C TRP A 416 5.98 3.27 -5.06
N ASN A 417 6.08 4.59 -4.96
CA ASN A 417 6.45 5.47 -6.06
C ASN A 417 7.81 6.11 -5.75
N GLY A 418 7.85 7.35 -5.26
CA GLY A 418 9.09 8.10 -5.14
C GLY A 418 10.06 7.61 -4.05
N ALA A 419 9.59 6.91 -3.00
CA ALA A 419 10.50 6.29 -2.02
C ALA A 419 11.18 5.02 -2.55
N MET A 420 10.62 4.41 -3.60
CA MET A 420 11.18 3.29 -4.33
C MET A 420 11.57 3.68 -5.77
N ASP A 421 11.94 4.95 -5.98
CA ASP A 421 12.22 5.48 -7.31
C ASP A 421 13.44 4.81 -7.95
N ARG A 422 14.55 4.68 -7.21
CA ARG A 422 15.79 4.08 -7.73
C ARG A 422 15.87 2.58 -7.46
N TRP A 423 14.75 1.88 -7.65
CA TRP A 423 14.65 0.42 -7.51
C TRP A 423 14.51 -0.22 -8.89
N ASN A 424 15.10 -1.40 -9.08
CA ASN A 424 14.78 -2.23 -10.23
C ASN A 424 13.33 -2.67 -10.11
N THR A 425 12.53 -2.44 -11.16
CA THR A 425 11.07 -2.64 -11.10
C THR A 425 10.64 -3.62 -12.17
N VAL A 426 9.88 -4.62 -11.76
CA VAL A 426 9.27 -5.61 -12.64
C VAL A 426 7.77 -5.61 -12.43
N PHE A 427 6.99 -5.53 -13.52
CA PHE A 427 5.53 -5.62 -13.46
C PHE A 427 5.04 -6.99 -13.90
N VAL A 428 4.04 -7.51 -13.20
CA VAL A 428 3.41 -8.80 -13.49
C VAL A 428 1.90 -8.63 -13.43
N GLU A 429 1.18 -9.03 -14.49
CA GLU A 429 -0.29 -9.04 -14.45
C GLU A 429 -0.78 -10.11 -13.45
N VAL A 430 -1.64 -9.68 -12.54
CA VAL A 430 -2.36 -10.52 -11.57
C VAL A 430 -3.87 -10.35 -11.75
N PRO A 431 -4.69 -11.35 -11.36
CA PRO A 431 -6.15 -11.26 -11.48
C PRO A 431 -6.72 -10.07 -10.70
N LEU A 432 -7.78 -9.43 -11.21
CA LEU A 432 -8.48 -8.34 -10.52
C LEU A 432 -9.06 -8.77 -9.16
N SER A 433 -9.42 -10.06 -9.02
CA SER A 433 -9.86 -10.69 -7.78
C SER A 433 -8.84 -10.63 -6.63
N THR A 434 -7.58 -10.25 -6.89
CA THR A 434 -6.57 -9.98 -5.85
C THR A 434 -6.72 -8.59 -5.20
N PHE A 435 -7.59 -7.74 -5.74
CA PHE A 435 -7.81 -6.37 -5.30
C PHE A 435 -9.24 -6.17 -4.78
N ASN A 436 -9.39 -6.27 -3.45
CA ASN A 436 -10.66 -6.11 -2.72
C ASN A 436 -10.49 -5.10 -1.58
N PRO A 437 -10.26 -3.81 -1.87
CA PRO A 437 -10.09 -2.82 -0.83
C PRO A 437 -11.42 -2.40 -0.21
N VAL A 438 -11.47 -2.28 1.12
CA VAL A 438 -12.62 -1.68 1.82
C VAL A 438 -12.37 -0.19 2.06
N LYS A 439 -13.03 0.70 1.30
CA LYS A 439 -12.90 2.17 1.45
C LYS A 439 -14.08 2.80 2.18
N LYS A 440 -15.30 2.27 1.98
CA LYS A 440 -16.56 2.67 2.61
C LYS A 440 -17.21 1.49 3.32
N VAL A 441 -18.14 1.77 4.22
CA VAL A 441 -18.84 0.72 4.99
C VAL A 441 -19.58 -0.25 4.06
N ASN A 442 -20.29 0.23 3.05
CA ASN A 442 -21.06 -0.63 2.12
C ASN A 442 -20.16 -1.49 1.21
N ASP A 443 -18.86 -1.21 1.10
CA ASP A 443 -17.94 -2.09 0.37
C ASP A 443 -17.89 -3.50 1.02
N LEU A 444 -18.23 -3.62 2.31
CA LEU A 444 -18.36 -4.89 3.02
C LEU A 444 -19.51 -5.77 2.51
N LEU A 445 -20.44 -5.21 1.74
CA LEU A 445 -21.55 -5.95 1.12
C LEU A 445 -21.12 -6.61 -0.20
N SER A 446 -19.88 -6.38 -0.66
CA SER A 446 -19.40 -6.99 -1.89
C SER A 446 -19.38 -8.53 -1.79
N PRO A 447 -19.54 -9.23 -2.93
CA PRO A 447 -19.46 -10.68 -2.96
C PRO A 447 -18.13 -11.21 -2.40
N SER A 448 -17.03 -10.49 -2.65
CA SER A 448 -15.69 -10.87 -2.19
C SER A 448 -15.50 -10.85 -0.68
N HIS A 449 -16.36 -10.17 0.08
CA HIS A 449 -16.35 -10.17 1.55
C HIS A 449 -17.38 -11.14 2.17
N ARG A 450 -18.34 -11.61 1.38
CA ARG A 450 -19.46 -12.47 1.83
C ARG A 450 -19.31 -13.94 1.48
N GLY A 451 -18.38 -14.28 0.58
CA GLY A 451 -18.25 -15.67 0.10
C GLY A 451 -19.33 -16.06 -0.91
N GLU A 452 -19.96 -15.07 -1.56
CA GLU A 452 -21.02 -15.26 -2.55
C GLU A 452 -20.43 -15.04 -3.96
N LEU A 453 -20.81 -15.86 -4.94
CA LEU A 453 -20.35 -15.79 -6.33
C LEU A 453 -21.28 -14.96 -7.20
#